data_AF-A0A1Y5TQ74-F1
#
_entry.id   AF-A0A1Y5TQ74-F1
#
_cell.length_a   1.000
_cell.length_b   1.000
_cell.length_c   1.000
_cell.angle_alpha   90.00
_cell.angle_beta   90.00
_cell.angle_gamma   90.00
#
_symmetry.space_group_name_H-M   'P 1'
#
loop_
_entity.id
_entity.type
_entity.pdbx_description
1 polymer ?
#
loop_
_entity_poly.entity_id
_entity_poly.type
_entity_poly.pdbx_seq_one_letter_code
_entity_poly.pdbx_strand_id
1 'polypeptide(L)'
;MTAEAILNHRAMDDRRALVLLASCAVLVLLCLLALRLGYRPVSWADLARALTAYDPTDPDQIVIRGLRLPRLAGALLSGAGLGIAGALIQGMTRNPLADPGLLGINAGAAAGVIGATFLLGMGSPAQYVWTALGRELINGIPFLAV
;
A
#
# COMPACT_ATOMS: atom_id res chain seq x y z
N MET A 1 -39.16 22.97 -13.03
CA MET A 1 -38.43 21.98 -12.21
C MET A 1 -37.14 21.47 -12.88
N THR A 2 -36.51 22.23 -13.80
CA THR A 2 -35.44 21.68 -14.68
C THR A 2 -34.11 22.44 -14.65
N ALA A 3 -34.08 23.77 -14.45
CA ALA A 3 -32.82 24.54 -14.49
C ALA A 3 -31.98 24.41 -13.19
N GLU A 4 -32.60 24.59 -12.01
CA GLU A 4 -31.87 24.48 -10.73
C GLU A 4 -31.36 23.07 -10.44
N ALA A 5 -32.12 22.04 -10.82
CA ALA A 5 -31.70 20.65 -10.66
C ALA A 5 -30.43 20.34 -11.48
N ILE A 6 -30.34 20.84 -12.72
CA ILE A 6 -29.17 20.67 -13.58
C ILE A 6 -27.95 21.43 -13.02
N LEU A 7 -28.14 22.65 -12.50
CA LEU A 7 -27.06 23.43 -11.88
C LEU A 7 -26.53 22.76 -10.61
N ASN A 8 -27.43 22.20 -9.79
CA ASN A 8 -27.06 21.50 -8.56
C ASN A 8 -26.28 20.20 -8.84
N HIS A 9 -26.66 19.42 -9.85
CA HIS A 9 -25.90 18.21 -10.24
C HIS A 9 -24.47 18.56 -10.69
N ARG A 10 -24.30 19.61 -11.51
CA ARG A 10 -22.97 20.09 -11.94
C ARG A 10 -22.11 20.52 -10.76
N ALA A 11 -22.67 21.29 -9.83
CA ALA A 11 -21.94 21.74 -8.64
C ALA A 11 -21.52 20.58 -7.72
N MET A 12 -22.35 19.53 -7.60
CA MET A 12 -21.99 18.33 -6.84
C MET A 12 -20.88 17.51 -7.51
N ASP A 13 -20.90 17.39 -8.83
CA ASP A 13 -19.87 16.68 -9.59
C ASP A 13 -18.53 17.43 -9.55
N ASP A 14 -18.55 18.75 -9.68
CA ASP A 14 -17.36 19.60 -9.53
C ASP A 14 -16.76 19.48 -8.12
N ARG A 15 -17.59 19.48 -7.07
CA ARG A 15 -17.12 19.31 -5.69
C ARG A 15 -16.49 17.94 -5.47
N ARG A 16 -17.09 16.87 -6.01
CA ARG A 16 -16.53 15.50 -5.92
C ARG A 16 -15.21 15.40 -6.65
N ALA A 17 -15.12 15.95 -7.87
CA ALA A 17 -13.88 15.98 -8.64
C ALA A 17 -12.77 16.75 -7.90
N LEU A 18 -13.09 17.90 -7.31
CA LEU A 18 -12.16 18.68 -6.49
C LEU A 18 -11.67 17.89 -5.26
N VAL A 19 -12.55 17.20 -4.55
CA VAL A 19 -12.17 16.37 -3.38
C VAL A 19 -11.26 15.22 -3.80
N LEU A 20 -11.55 14.56 -4.93
CA LEU A 20 -10.71 13.48 -5.46
C LEU A 20 -9.33 14.00 -5.88
N LEU A 21 -9.28 15.11 -6.62
CA LEU A 21 -8.03 15.76 -7.02
C LEU A 21 -7.19 16.18 -5.82
N ALA A 22 -7.81 16.81 -4.81
CA ALA A 22 -7.14 17.18 -3.57
C ALA A 22 -6.59 15.95 -2.83
N SER A 23 -7.36 14.87 -2.75
CA SER A 23 -6.94 13.62 -2.11
C SER A 23 -5.76 12.98 -2.84
N CYS A 24 -5.78 12.95 -4.17
CA CYS A 24 -4.66 12.49 -4.99
C CYS A 24 -3.41 13.36 -4.79
N ALA A 25 -3.56 14.68 -4.75
CA ALA A 25 -2.45 15.60 -4.52
C ALA A 25 -1.81 15.38 -3.14
N VAL A 26 -2.63 15.22 -2.10
CA VAL A 26 -2.16 14.87 -0.75
C VAL A 26 -1.46 13.53 -0.74
N LEU A 27 -2.00 12.50 -1.42
CA LEU A 27 -1.36 11.19 -1.52
C LEU A 27 0.04 11.29 -2.15
N VAL A 28 0.17 11.99 -3.27
CA VAL A 28 1.46 12.20 -3.95
C VAL A 28 2.44 12.92 -3.03
N LEU A 29 2.00 13.97 -2.34
CA LEU A 29 2.84 14.68 -1.38
C LEU A 29 3.34 13.76 -0.25
N LEU A 30 2.46 12.92 0.30
CA LEU A 30 2.81 11.95 1.34
C LEU A 30 3.78 10.89 0.81
N CYS A 31 3.64 10.42 -0.44
CA CYS A 31 4.60 9.51 -1.05
C CYS A 31 5.99 10.15 -1.16
N LEU A 32 6.09 11.38 -1.65
CA LEU A 32 7.35 12.11 -1.75
C LEU A 32 7.98 12.32 -0.36
N LEU A 33 7.16 12.68 0.63
CA LEU A 33 7.61 12.85 2.00
C LEU A 33 8.08 11.52 2.61
N ALA A 34 7.38 10.41 2.37
CA ALA A 34 7.76 9.08 2.83
C ALA A 34 9.09 8.60 2.23
N LEU A 35 9.38 8.96 0.97
CA LEU A 35 10.66 8.66 0.34
C LEU A 35 11.80 9.52 0.87
N ARG A 36 11.52 10.76 1.28
CA ARG A 36 12.52 11.70 1.78
C ARG A 36 12.84 11.51 3.26
N LEU A 37 11.80 11.33 4.09
CA LEU A 37 11.93 11.12 5.52
C LEU A 37 12.42 9.71 5.80
N GLY A 38 13.61 9.61 6.39
CA GLY A 38 14.17 8.36 6.87
C GLY A 38 15.35 8.62 7.81
N TYR A 39 16.00 7.55 8.24
CA TYR A 39 17.14 7.62 9.18
C TYR A 39 18.26 8.57 8.71
N ARG A 40 18.44 8.68 7.39
CA ARG A 40 19.29 9.68 6.75
C ARG A 40 18.44 10.68 5.94
N PRO A 41 18.65 12.00 6.12
CA PRO A 41 18.04 12.99 5.26
C PRO A 41 18.62 12.86 3.85
N VAL A 42 17.75 12.70 2.86
CA VAL A 42 18.12 12.58 1.45
C VAL A 42 17.77 13.87 0.72
N SER A 43 18.65 14.35 -0.16
CA SER A 43 18.36 15.53 -0.98
C SER A 43 17.38 15.19 -2.13
N TRP A 44 16.69 16.20 -2.67
CA TRP A 44 15.82 16.00 -3.83
C TRP A 44 16.57 15.52 -5.07
N ALA A 45 17.83 15.93 -5.22
CA ALA A 45 18.69 15.48 -6.32
C ALA A 45 19.01 13.99 -6.19
N ASP A 46 19.31 13.52 -4.99
CA ASP A 46 19.62 12.10 -4.73
C ASP A 46 18.38 11.23 -4.92
N LEU A 47 17.20 11.71 -4.54
CA LEU A 47 15.94 11.02 -4.82
C LEU A 47 15.68 10.89 -6.33
N ALA A 48 15.90 11.97 -7.10
CA ALA A 48 15.73 11.95 -8.54
C ALA A 48 16.75 11.01 -9.21
N ARG A 49 18.02 11.04 -8.79
CA ARG A 49 19.08 10.14 -9.28
C ARG A 49 18.79 8.69 -8.90
N ALA A 50 18.36 8.43 -7.66
CA ALA A 50 17.94 7.12 -7.24
C ALA A 50 16.83 6.54 -8.13
N LEU A 51 15.94 7.35 -8.69
CA LEU A 51 14.88 6.87 -9.59
C LEU A 51 15.34 6.75 -11.06
N THR A 52 16.20 7.66 -11.54
CA THR A 52 16.54 7.78 -12.97
C THR A 52 17.90 7.21 -13.35
N ALA A 53 18.89 7.26 -12.45
CA ALA A 53 20.28 6.86 -12.68
C ALA A 53 20.85 6.22 -11.40
N TYR A 54 20.50 4.95 -11.18
CA TYR A 54 20.87 4.23 -9.96
C TYR A 54 22.34 3.86 -9.89
N ASP A 55 22.98 4.24 -8.80
CA ASP A 55 24.34 3.89 -8.45
C ASP A 55 24.34 2.94 -7.23
N PRO A 56 24.75 1.66 -7.40
CA PRO A 56 24.80 0.70 -6.30
C PRO A 56 25.95 0.95 -5.31
N THR A 57 26.82 1.92 -5.56
CA THR A 57 27.87 2.34 -4.61
C THR A 57 27.40 3.47 -3.68
N ASP A 58 26.30 4.14 -4.02
CA ASP A 58 25.70 5.21 -3.23
C ASP A 58 24.75 4.63 -2.16
N PRO A 59 25.12 4.71 -0.87
CA PRO A 59 24.32 4.13 0.21
C PRO A 59 22.89 4.71 0.30
N ASP A 60 22.71 5.98 -0.07
CA ASP A 60 21.42 6.63 0.05
C ASP A 60 20.46 6.13 -1.05
N GLN A 61 20.98 5.86 -2.25
CA GLN A 61 20.19 5.27 -3.34
C GLN A 61 19.84 3.81 -3.06
N ILE A 62 20.75 3.04 -2.46
CA ILE A 62 20.49 1.66 -2.01
C ILE A 62 19.35 1.66 -1.00
N VAL A 63 19.34 2.57 -0.02
CA VAL A 63 18.26 2.65 0.97
C VAL A 63 16.93 3.04 0.32
N ILE A 64 16.93 4.01 -0.61
CA ILE A 64 15.72 4.44 -1.31
C ILE A 64 15.11 3.28 -2.09
N ARG A 65 15.92 2.56 -2.91
CA ARG A 65 15.42 1.46 -3.75
C ARG A 65 15.19 0.16 -3.00
N GLY A 66 16.09 -0.19 -2.08
CA GLY A 66 16.07 -1.47 -1.38
C GLY A 66 15.12 -1.52 -0.19
N LEU A 67 14.77 -0.36 0.40
CA LEU A 67 13.95 -0.33 1.61
C LEU A 67 12.74 0.61 1.50
N ARG A 68 12.95 1.87 1.08
CA ARG A 68 11.88 2.88 1.11
C ARG A 68 10.83 2.64 0.03
N LEU A 69 11.24 2.34 -1.21
CA LEU A 69 10.33 2.04 -2.32
C LEU A 69 9.48 0.78 -2.05
N PRO A 70 10.04 -0.38 -1.66
CA PRO A 70 9.25 -1.57 -1.32
C PRO A 70 8.27 -1.31 -0.18
N ARG A 71 8.68 -0.57 0.86
CA ARG A 71 7.81 -0.20 1.97
C ARG A 71 6.67 0.73 1.54
N LEU A 72 6.95 1.72 0.69
CA LEU A 72 5.94 2.61 0.14
C LEU A 72 4.93 1.84 -0.72
N ALA A 73 5.40 0.94 -1.57
CA ALA A 73 4.54 0.06 -2.36
C ALA A 73 3.63 -0.79 -1.47
N GLY A 74 4.18 -1.42 -0.43
CA GLY A 74 3.40 -2.17 0.56
C GLY A 74 2.35 -1.33 1.28
N ALA A 75 2.69 -0.09 1.65
CA ALA A 75 1.75 0.85 2.29
C ALA A 75 0.62 1.27 1.35
N LEU A 76 0.92 1.55 0.07
CA LEU A 76 -0.08 1.91 -0.93
C LEU A 76 -1.03 0.75 -1.23
N LEU A 77 -0.48 -0.46 -1.43
CA LEU A 77 -1.29 -1.65 -1.72
C LEU A 77 -2.18 -2.03 -0.53
N SER A 78 -1.63 -2.04 0.69
CA SER A 78 -2.42 -2.34 1.89
C SER A 78 -3.48 -1.28 2.17
N GLY A 79 -3.14 0.01 2.05
CA GLY A 79 -4.10 1.11 2.21
C GLY A 79 -5.23 1.08 1.18
N ALA A 80 -4.91 0.82 -0.10
CA ALA A 80 -5.92 0.66 -1.15
C ALA A 80 -6.83 -0.55 -0.88
N GLY A 81 -6.25 -1.69 -0.51
CA GLY A 81 -7.01 -2.89 -0.16
C GLY A 81 -7.97 -2.66 1.02
N LEU A 82 -7.50 -2.03 2.10
CA LEU A 82 -8.33 -1.68 3.25
C LEU A 82 -9.43 -0.67 2.91
N GLY A 83 -9.13 0.34 2.10
CA GLY A 83 -10.12 1.31 1.64
C GLY A 83 -11.24 0.67 0.82
N ILE A 84 -10.88 -0.24 -0.10
CA ILE A 84 -11.85 -1.00 -0.90
C ILE A 84 -12.67 -1.94 -0.01
N ALA A 85 -12.04 -2.70 0.87
CA ALA A 85 -12.73 -3.61 1.78
C ALA A 85 -13.72 -2.87 2.70
N GLY A 86 -13.33 -1.71 3.23
CA GLY A 86 -14.19 -0.84 4.02
C GLY A 86 -15.40 -0.35 3.23
N ALA A 87 -15.18 0.20 2.02
CA ALA A 87 -16.27 0.66 1.17
C ALA A 87 -17.25 -0.46 0.78
N LEU A 88 -16.74 -1.66 0.48
CA LEU A 88 -17.55 -2.83 0.15
C LEU A 88 -18.41 -3.27 1.34
N ILE A 89 -17.81 -3.44 2.52
CA ILE A 89 -18.55 -3.90 3.71
C ILE A 89 -19.56 -2.85 4.17
N GLN A 90 -19.20 -1.56 4.17
CA GLN A 90 -20.13 -0.47 4.48
C GLN A 90 -21.30 -0.45 3.48
N GLY A 91 -21.04 -0.69 2.19
CA GLY A 91 -22.07 -0.76 1.15
C GLY A 91 -22.99 -1.99 1.28
N MET A 92 -22.42 -3.16 1.57
CA MET A 92 -23.18 -4.41 1.73
C MET A 92 -24.02 -4.42 3.00
N THR A 93 -23.45 -3.97 4.12
CA THR A 93 -24.16 -3.90 5.41
C THR A 93 -25.09 -2.68 5.50
N ARG A 94 -24.93 -1.71 4.60
CA ARG A 94 -25.56 -0.39 4.67
C ARG A 94 -25.35 0.28 6.04
N ASN A 95 -24.20 -0.01 6.66
CA ASN A 95 -23.82 0.51 7.97
C ASN A 95 -22.48 1.26 7.85
N PRO A 96 -22.45 2.59 8.02
CA PRO A 96 -21.22 3.37 7.91
C PRO A 96 -20.20 3.06 9.02
N LEU A 97 -20.62 2.35 10.08
CA LEU A 97 -19.74 1.91 11.18
C LEU A 97 -19.16 0.50 10.97
N ALA A 98 -19.53 -0.19 9.90
CA ALA A 98 -19.01 -1.52 9.63
C ALA A 98 -17.53 -1.46 9.20
N ASP A 99 -16.71 -2.31 9.82
CA ASP A 99 -15.27 -2.38 9.60
C ASP A 99 -14.85 -3.82 9.21
N PRO A 100 -14.03 -4.01 8.15
CA PRO A 100 -13.48 -5.32 7.79
C PRO A 100 -12.74 -6.03 8.92
N GLY A 101 -12.11 -5.30 9.85
CA GLY A 101 -11.40 -5.87 10.98
C GLY A 101 -12.31 -6.69 11.92
N LEU A 102 -13.58 -6.32 12.04
CA LEU A 102 -14.55 -7.00 12.91
C LEU A 102 -14.91 -8.42 12.42
N LEU A 103 -14.65 -8.74 11.15
CA LEU A 103 -14.90 -10.07 10.59
C LEU A 103 -13.79 -11.08 10.93
N GLY A 104 -12.79 -10.69 11.74
CA GLY A 104 -11.71 -11.57 12.17
C GLY A 104 -10.62 -11.82 11.13
N ILE A 105 -10.65 -11.11 9.99
CA ILE A 105 -9.68 -11.25 8.89
C ILE A 105 -8.24 -11.00 9.38
N ASN A 106 -8.03 -9.99 10.24
CA ASN A 106 -6.71 -9.68 10.80
C ASN A 106 -6.20 -10.80 11.72
N ALA A 107 -7.08 -11.35 12.57
CA ALA A 107 -6.73 -12.44 13.47
C ALA A 107 -6.43 -13.74 12.70
N GLY A 108 -7.22 -14.04 11.67
CA GLY A 108 -6.99 -15.18 10.77
C GLY A 108 -5.68 -15.06 9.98
N ALA A 109 -5.38 -13.88 9.45
CA ALA A 109 -4.11 -13.62 8.76
C ALA A 109 -2.90 -13.79 9.69
N ALA A 110 -2.97 -13.25 10.92
CA ALA A 110 -1.91 -13.39 11.91
C ALA A 110 -1.68 -14.86 12.31
N ALA A 111 -2.75 -15.62 12.58
CA ALA A 111 -2.68 -17.04 12.88
C ALA A 111 -2.10 -17.84 11.70
N GLY A 112 -2.47 -17.49 10.46
CA GLY A 112 -1.94 -18.11 9.25
C GLY A 112 -0.43 -17.88 9.07
N VAL A 113 0.04 -16.64 9.30
CA VAL A 113 1.48 -16.33 9.26
C VAL A 113 2.25 -17.13 10.31
N ILE A 114 1.76 -17.15 11.56
CA ILE A 114 2.37 -17.92 12.64
C ILE A 114 2.40 -19.41 12.29
N GLY A 115 1.28 -19.96 11.83
CA GLY A 115 1.19 -21.35 11.37
C GLY A 115 2.18 -21.66 10.26
N ALA A 116 2.29 -20.80 9.24
CA ALA A 116 3.27 -20.97 8.15
C ALA A 116 4.72 -20.93 8.66
N THR A 117 5.04 -20.06 9.62
CA THR A 117 6.36 -20.02 10.26
C THR A 117 6.69 -21.33 10.96
N PHE A 118 5.80 -21.82 11.82
CA PHE A 118 6.07 -22.98 12.66
C PHE A 118 5.94 -24.31 11.91
N LEU A 119 4.98 -24.44 10.99
CA LEU A 119 4.69 -25.71 10.31
C LEU A 119 5.48 -25.88 9.01
N LEU A 120 5.78 -24.78 8.30
CA LEU A 120 6.46 -24.81 7.00
C LEU A 120 7.91 -24.30 7.08
N GLY A 121 8.40 -23.95 8.27
CA GLY A 121 9.78 -23.51 8.51
C GLY A 121 10.15 -22.20 7.79
N MET A 122 9.16 -21.36 7.48
CA MET A 122 9.40 -20.10 6.78
C MET A 122 10.02 -19.08 7.72
N GLY A 123 11.26 -18.67 7.46
CA GLY A 123 12.02 -17.76 8.31
C GLY A 123 12.29 -16.39 7.69
N SER A 124 12.03 -16.21 6.39
CA SER A 124 12.24 -14.92 5.72
C SER A 124 10.94 -14.13 5.57
N PRO A 125 10.96 -12.79 5.80
CA PRO A 125 9.78 -11.94 5.60
C PRO A 125 9.19 -12.02 4.18
N ALA A 126 10.03 -12.24 3.17
CA ALA A 126 9.59 -12.38 1.78
C ALA A 126 8.74 -13.65 1.58
N GLN A 127 9.03 -14.74 2.29
CA GLN A 127 8.25 -15.99 2.19
C GLN A 127 6.82 -15.80 2.68
N TYR A 128 6.62 -15.03 3.77
CA TYR A 128 5.29 -14.77 4.33
C TYR A 128 4.37 -14.00 3.36
N VAL A 129 4.92 -13.03 2.64
CA VAL A 129 4.16 -12.22 1.66
C VAL A 129 3.62 -13.10 0.55
N TRP A 130 4.47 -13.96 -0.02
CA TRP A 130 4.06 -14.83 -1.11
C TRP A 130 3.09 -15.93 -0.65
N THR A 131 3.25 -16.47 0.55
CA THR A 131 2.27 -17.44 1.08
C THR A 131 0.91 -16.81 1.37
N ALA A 132 0.88 -15.57 1.87
CA ALA A 132 -0.37 -14.86 2.10
C ALA A 132 -1.11 -14.53 0.78
N LEU A 133 -0.37 -14.35 -0.32
CA LEU A 133 -0.91 -14.08 -1.65
C LEU A 133 -1.28 -15.35 -2.45
N GLY A 134 -0.96 -16.56 -1.95
CA GLY A 134 -1.25 -17.82 -2.64
C GLY A 134 -0.06 -18.36 -3.45
N ARG A 135 1.05 -18.66 -2.77
CA ARG A 135 2.22 -19.34 -3.38
C ARG A 135 2.00 -20.86 -3.41
N GLU A 136 1.20 -21.32 -4.36
CA GLU A 136 1.05 -22.74 -4.75
C GLU A 136 0.84 -22.84 -6.27
N LEU A 137 1.67 -22.17 -7.09
CA LEU A 137 1.64 -22.49 -8.53
C LEU A 137 2.97 -22.60 -9.24
N ILE A 138 4.08 -22.00 -8.78
CA ILE A 138 5.33 -22.08 -9.55
C ILE A 138 6.55 -22.14 -8.62
N ASN A 139 7.06 -23.37 -8.47
CA ASN A 139 8.45 -23.76 -8.24
C ASN A 139 9.08 -23.64 -6.84
N GLY A 140 9.47 -24.82 -6.36
CA GLY A 140 10.52 -24.98 -5.36
C GLY A 140 11.86 -24.51 -5.90
N ILE A 141 12.43 -23.52 -5.23
CA ILE A 141 13.87 -23.37 -5.09
C ILE A 141 14.09 -23.14 -3.59
N PRO A 142 14.86 -24.00 -2.89
CA PRO A 142 15.32 -23.65 -1.56
C PRO A 142 16.23 -22.44 -1.74
N PHE A 143 15.78 -21.27 -1.25
CA PHE A 143 16.66 -20.11 -1.12
C PHE A 143 17.67 -20.44 -0.02
N LEU A 144 18.74 -21.12 -0.42
CA LEU A 144 19.93 -21.41 0.36
C LEU A 144 20.95 -20.30 0.09
N ALA A 145 21.59 -19.82 1.15
CA ALA A 145 22.69 -18.84 1.20
C ALA A 145 22.32 -17.37 0.90
N VAL A 146 22.00 -16.59 1.95
CA VAL A 146 22.91 -15.73 2.74
C VAL A 146 22.10 -15.16 3.91
#